data_AF-A0A950ZKB8-F1
#
_entry.id   AF-A0A950ZKB8-F1
#
_cell.length_a   1.000
_cell.length_b   1.000
_cell.length_c   1.000
_cell.angle_alpha   90.00
_cell.angle_beta   90.00
_cell.angle_gamma   90.00
#
_symmetry.space_group_name_H-M   'P 1'
#
loop_
_entity.id
_entity.type
_entity.pdbx_description
1 polymer ?
#
loop_
_entity_poly.entity_id
_entity_poly.type
_entity_poly.pdbx_seq_one_letter_code
_entity_poly.pdbx_strand_id
1 'polypeptide(L)'
;MNFRDLIDLASERLGGSVLYATDDYFAEKENLLKPSKAVWKEHEYTDRGKWMDGWESRRKRVPGHDFALIRLGARGVVRGVVVDTAFFRGNYPDSCSIEATSMRIDASAEELLAAMWHPILPQSKLQGDSENLFAIDSAVAVTHLRFNIFPDGGVARLRVHGTIVPEWRLSGGLANELDLAAVEHGADVLACSDMFFGPKHNLIMPGRAHNMSDGWETRRRRGSGNDWVVVKLATEGRVRRIELDTNHFKGNYPDTASIDGSRDGETWTELLPRTKLQAHTRHFFMDELMSDGPFTHLRLNVFPDGGVSRMRVWGTATERGRHDAIVERVNALFDTSELRRVCGSQRWADAVTAARPFASWDALVDTANRVWSSLEPNDWLEAFAAHPRIGERKAGWSSNEQSGTRTASDDTMRALAETQAAYEQKFGFLYLVCATGRTADEMLANAHERMHNDRDTELRVAAEEQRKITALRLERLVL
;
A
#
# COMPACT_ATOMS: atom_id res chain seq x y z
N MET A 1 8.48 -18.50 5.81
CA MET A 1 7.75 -17.58 6.72
C MET A 1 6.30 -18.03 6.77
N ASN A 2 5.68 -18.13 7.94
CA ASN A 2 4.26 -18.48 8.04
C ASN A 2 3.44 -17.24 7.66
N PHE A 3 2.47 -17.35 6.74
CA PHE A 3 1.67 -16.18 6.35
C PHE A 3 0.91 -15.56 7.53
N ARG A 4 0.59 -16.35 8.57
CA ARG A 4 -0.09 -15.87 9.79
C ARG A 4 0.74 -14.86 10.58
N ASP A 5 2.05 -14.81 10.33
CA ASP A 5 2.93 -13.83 10.95
C ASP A 5 2.85 -12.46 10.29
N LEU A 6 2.20 -12.33 9.13
CA LEU A 6 1.98 -11.09 8.41
C LEU A 6 0.75 -10.33 8.96
N ILE A 7 0.69 -9.04 8.67
CA ILE A 7 -0.44 -8.19 9.06
C ILE A 7 -1.76 -8.66 8.41
N ASP A 8 -2.86 -8.55 9.17
CA ASP A 8 -4.21 -8.75 8.66
C ASP A 8 -4.68 -7.49 7.93
N LEU A 9 -4.66 -7.54 6.59
CA LEU A 9 -5.06 -6.46 5.69
C LEU A 9 -6.55 -6.12 5.81
N ALA A 10 -7.39 -7.05 6.26
CA ALA A 10 -8.83 -6.84 6.37
C ALA A 10 -9.27 -6.37 7.76
N SER A 11 -8.37 -6.35 8.74
CA SER A 11 -8.68 -5.93 10.11
C SER A 11 -9.29 -4.53 10.16
N GLU A 12 -10.39 -4.37 10.90
CA GLU A 12 -11.02 -3.07 11.12
C GLU A 12 -10.08 -2.05 11.79
N ARG A 13 -9.09 -2.51 12.56
CA ARG A 13 -8.05 -1.65 13.16
C ARG A 13 -7.14 -0.98 12.13
N LEU A 14 -7.07 -1.54 10.92
CA LEU A 14 -6.37 -0.95 9.77
C LEU A 14 -7.34 -0.16 8.88
N GLY A 15 -8.63 -0.09 9.22
CA GLY A 15 -9.67 0.56 8.42
C GLY A 15 -10.43 -0.37 7.46
N GLY A 16 -10.21 -1.69 7.57
CA GLY A 16 -10.95 -2.68 6.79
C GLY A 16 -12.44 -2.67 7.12
N SER A 17 -13.28 -2.89 6.10
CA SER A 17 -14.74 -2.76 6.25
C SER A 17 -15.50 -3.69 5.31
N VAL A 18 -16.57 -4.29 5.79
CA VAL A 18 -17.51 -5.04 4.94
C VAL A 18 -18.54 -4.08 4.36
N LEU A 19 -18.45 -3.79 3.07
CA LEU A 19 -19.27 -2.79 2.39
C LEU A 19 -20.66 -3.31 2.01
N TYR A 20 -20.79 -4.62 1.79
CA TYR A 20 -22.02 -5.26 1.37
C TYR A 20 -22.01 -6.74 1.78
N ALA A 21 -23.17 -7.30 2.09
CA ALA A 21 -23.39 -8.74 2.07
C ALA A 21 -24.74 -9.04 1.44
N THR A 22 -24.87 -10.19 0.79
CA THR A 22 -26.15 -10.63 0.21
C THR A 22 -27.21 -10.89 1.27
N ASP A 23 -26.80 -11.35 2.44
CA ASP A 23 -27.66 -11.59 3.60
C ASP A 23 -26.81 -11.62 4.89
N ASP A 24 -27.28 -10.96 5.94
CA ASP A 24 -26.65 -10.89 7.28
C ASP A 24 -27.71 -11.01 8.38
N TYR A 25 -28.74 -11.83 8.12
CA TYR A 25 -29.93 -11.88 8.95
C TYR A 25 -29.63 -12.29 10.39
N PHE A 26 -28.95 -13.42 10.62
CA PHE A 26 -28.76 -13.95 11.98
C PHE A 26 -27.65 -13.23 12.74
N ALA A 27 -26.58 -12.84 12.05
CA ALA A 27 -25.47 -12.13 12.64
C ALA A 27 -24.77 -11.20 11.62
N GLU A 28 -24.38 -10.03 12.11
CA GLU A 28 -23.88 -8.91 11.31
C GLU A 28 -22.55 -9.22 10.61
N LYS A 29 -22.46 -8.84 9.33
CA LYS A 29 -21.29 -9.05 8.49
C LYS A 29 -20.01 -8.41 9.03
N GLU A 30 -20.14 -7.29 9.75
CA GLU A 30 -19.05 -6.53 10.39
C GLU A 30 -18.22 -7.40 11.35
N ASN A 31 -18.84 -8.41 11.97
CA ASN A 31 -18.15 -9.30 12.90
C ASN A 31 -16.96 -10.04 12.26
N LEU A 32 -16.97 -10.26 10.94
CA LEU A 32 -15.90 -10.95 10.22
C LEU A 32 -14.52 -10.31 10.47
N LEU A 33 -14.47 -8.99 10.58
CA LEU A 33 -13.22 -8.21 10.54
C LEU A 33 -12.76 -7.73 11.93
N LYS A 34 -13.52 -8.08 12.98
CA LYS A 34 -13.17 -7.75 14.37
C LYS A 34 -11.83 -8.38 14.73
N PRO A 35 -10.91 -7.67 15.42
CA PRO A 35 -9.56 -8.16 15.72
C PRO A 35 -9.57 -9.24 16.82
N SER A 36 -10.56 -9.20 17.72
CA SER A 36 -10.72 -10.19 18.78
C SER A 36 -11.10 -11.55 18.20
N LYS A 37 -10.76 -12.61 18.93
CA LYS A 37 -11.34 -13.94 18.70
C LYS A 37 -12.84 -13.88 18.93
N ALA A 38 -13.58 -14.71 18.21
CA ALA A 38 -15.02 -14.86 18.46
C ALA A 38 -15.27 -15.36 19.89
N VAL A 39 -16.41 -14.99 20.46
CA VAL A 39 -16.85 -15.45 21.78
C VAL A 39 -18.19 -16.16 21.71
N TRP A 40 -18.36 -17.19 22.54
CA TRP A 40 -19.63 -17.85 22.75
C TRP A 40 -20.30 -17.33 24.02
N LYS A 41 -21.58 -16.98 23.91
CA LYS A 41 -22.40 -16.59 25.06
C LYS A 41 -23.57 -17.55 25.20
N GLU A 42 -23.50 -18.45 26.17
CA GLU A 42 -24.39 -19.62 26.27
C GLU A 42 -25.89 -19.28 26.29
N HIS A 43 -26.27 -18.21 26.96
CA HIS A 43 -27.69 -17.85 27.16
C HIS A 43 -28.15 -16.61 26.39
N GLU A 44 -27.33 -16.07 25.47
CA GLU A 44 -27.70 -14.88 24.70
C GLU A 44 -28.42 -15.24 23.39
N TYR A 45 -29.53 -14.56 23.12
CA TYR A 45 -30.37 -14.69 21.92
C TYR A 45 -30.77 -13.29 21.45
N THR A 46 -30.91 -13.11 20.15
CA THR A 46 -31.48 -11.92 19.51
C THR A 46 -32.95 -12.19 19.12
N ASP A 47 -33.64 -11.18 18.62
CA ASP A 47 -34.96 -11.33 18.00
C ASP A 47 -34.94 -12.20 16.73
N ARG A 48 -33.76 -12.47 16.17
CA ARG A 48 -33.55 -13.26 14.95
C ARG A 48 -33.06 -14.68 15.22
N GLY A 49 -32.59 -15.01 16.43
CA GLY A 49 -32.12 -16.35 16.76
C GLY A 49 -31.06 -16.38 17.85
N LYS A 50 -30.20 -17.39 17.81
CA LYS A 50 -29.05 -17.47 18.72
C LYS A 50 -28.10 -16.31 18.43
N TRP A 51 -27.62 -15.61 19.46
CA TRP A 51 -26.58 -14.60 19.25
C TRP A 51 -25.28 -15.28 18.85
N MET A 52 -24.71 -14.85 17.72
CA MET A 52 -23.44 -15.37 17.18
C MET A 52 -22.44 -14.23 16.99
N ASP A 53 -21.19 -14.45 17.41
CA ASP A 53 -20.08 -13.54 17.18
C ASP A 53 -19.41 -13.85 15.83
N GLY A 54 -20.13 -13.60 14.75
CA GLY A 54 -19.73 -13.88 13.38
C GLY A 54 -20.70 -13.27 12.38
N TRP A 55 -20.49 -13.54 11.10
CA TRP A 55 -21.48 -13.32 10.06
C TRP A 55 -22.29 -14.58 9.85
N GLU A 56 -23.62 -14.50 9.81
CA GLU A 56 -24.47 -15.66 9.52
C GLU A 56 -25.67 -15.27 8.66
N SER A 57 -25.80 -15.93 7.51
CA SER A 57 -26.91 -15.77 6.58
C SER A 57 -28.06 -16.76 6.83
N ARG A 58 -29.23 -16.45 6.27
CA ARG A 58 -30.39 -17.36 6.23
C ARG A 58 -30.06 -18.57 5.38
N ARG A 59 -30.65 -19.71 5.77
CA ARG A 59 -30.65 -20.92 4.94
C ARG A 59 -31.15 -20.63 3.53
N LYS A 60 -30.32 -20.92 2.54
CA LYS A 60 -30.62 -20.66 1.14
C LYS A 60 -31.52 -21.76 0.61
N ARG A 61 -32.66 -21.35 0.04
CA ARG A 61 -33.71 -22.24 -0.51
C ARG A 61 -33.82 -22.17 -2.04
N VAL A 62 -32.94 -21.40 -2.65
CA VAL A 62 -32.85 -21.19 -4.10
C VAL A 62 -31.41 -21.44 -4.55
N PRO A 63 -31.15 -21.77 -5.82
CA PRO A 63 -29.78 -21.91 -6.32
C PRO A 63 -28.96 -20.63 -6.10
N GLY A 64 -27.67 -20.79 -5.80
CA GLY A 64 -26.72 -19.71 -5.59
C GLY A 64 -25.98 -19.84 -4.26
N HIS A 65 -25.30 -18.76 -3.88
CA HIS A 65 -24.46 -18.70 -2.68
C HIS A 65 -24.56 -17.31 -2.03
N ASP A 66 -24.06 -17.14 -0.81
CA ASP A 66 -23.96 -15.84 -0.16
C ASP A 66 -22.54 -15.27 -0.26
N PHE A 67 -22.42 -13.96 -0.32
CA PHE A 67 -21.12 -13.30 -0.37
C PHE A 67 -21.09 -11.98 0.38
N ALA A 68 -19.88 -11.58 0.77
CA ALA A 68 -19.56 -10.29 1.35
C ALA A 68 -18.52 -9.54 0.50
N LEU A 69 -18.74 -8.24 0.25
CA LEU A 69 -17.77 -7.36 -0.38
C LEU A 69 -16.97 -6.65 0.72
N ILE A 70 -15.66 -6.82 0.70
CA ILE A 70 -14.75 -6.37 1.74
C ILE A 70 -13.77 -5.40 1.13
N ARG A 71 -13.64 -4.23 1.73
CA ARG A 71 -12.55 -3.30 1.47
C ARG A 71 -11.43 -3.58 2.47
N LEU A 72 -10.22 -3.80 1.98
CA LEU A 72 -9.04 -3.95 2.83
C LEU A 72 -8.68 -2.61 3.47
N GLY A 73 -8.18 -2.65 4.70
CA GLY A 73 -7.69 -1.45 5.39
C GLY A 73 -6.44 -0.85 4.74
N ALA A 74 -5.67 -1.69 4.05
CA ALA A 74 -4.56 -1.26 3.20
C ALA A 74 -4.50 -2.08 1.92
N ARG A 75 -4.07 -1.43 0.83
CA ARG A 75 -3.73 -2.11 -0.42
C ARG A 75 -2.55 -3.06 -0.16
N GLY A 76 -2.65 -4.29 -0.63
CA GLY A 76 -1.59 -5.27 -0.39
C GLY A 76 -1.71 -6.56 -1.18
N VAL A 77 -0.61 -7.31 -1.19
CA VAL A 77 -0.54 -8.65 -1.80
C VAL A 77 -0.97 -9.66 -0.75
N VAL A 78 -2.08 -10.37 -1.01
CA VAL A 78 -2.59 -11.43 -0.12
C VAL A 78 -1.68 -12.65 -0.21
N ARG A 79 -1.21 -13.15 0.95
CA ARG A 79 -0.34 -14.33 1.09
C ARG A 79 -1.05 -15.52 1.71
N GLY A 80 -2.11 -15.27 2.46
CA GLY A 80 -2.93 -16.33 3.02
C GLY A 80 -4.18 -15.78 3.69
N VAL A 81 -5.16 -16.64 3.88
CA VAL A 81 -6.39 -16.31 4.58
C VAL A 81 -6.69 -17.34 5.66
N VAL A 82 -7.31 -16.89 6.74
CA VAL A 82 -7.89 -17.77 7.77
C VAL A 82 -9.39 -17.54 7.79
N VAL A 83 -10.15 -18.59 7.48
CA VAL A 83 -11.61 -18.64 7.61
C VAL A 83 -11.93 -19.36 8.91
N ASP A 84 -12.18 -18.58 9.96
CA ASP A 84 -12.51 -19.10 11.29
C ASP A 84 -14.01 -19.35 11.39
N THR A 85 -14.37 -20.60 11.67
CA THR A 85 -15.76 -21.05 11.85
C THR A 85 -16.08 -21.35 13.32
N ALA A 86 -15.30 -20.80 14.26
CA ALA A 86 -15.52 -20.95 15.70
C ALA A 86 -17.00 -20.81 16.08
N PHE A 87 -17.48 -21.78 16.85
CA PHE A 87 -18.86 -21.91 17.34
C PHE A 87 -19.94 -22.22 16.27
N PHE A 88 -19.61 -22.17 14.98
CA PHE A 88 -20.47 -22.68 13.90
C PHE A 88 -20.18 -24.17 13.68
N ARG A 89 -20.85 -25.03 14.46
CA ARG A 89 -20.58 -26.48 14.50
C ARG A 89 -21.31 -27.29 13.45
N GLY A 90 -22.50 -26.85 13.05
CA GLY A 90 -23.33 -27.54 12.05
C GLY A 90 -23.98 -26.60 11.04
N ASN A 91 -23.87 -25.29 11.26
CA ASN A 91 -24.39 -24.21 10.41
C ASN A 91 -23.25 -23.39 9.80
N TYR A 92 -22.03 -23.93 9.74
CA TYR A 92 -20.95 -23.34 8.94
C TYR A 92 -21.18 -23.67 7.45
N PRO A 93 -20.68 -22.84 6.52
CA PRO A 93 -20.78 -23.13 5.09
C PRO A 93 -19.92 -24.33 4.71
N ASP A 94 -20.41 -25.16 3.79
CA ASP A 94 -19.70 -26.36 3.33
C ASP A 94 -18.35 -26.01 2.66
N SER A 95 -18.32 -24.89 1.94
CA SER A 95 -17.11 -24.38 1.30
C SER A 95 -17.14 -22.86 1.15
N CYS A 96 -15.98 -22.28 0.85
CA CYS A 96 -15.85 -20.87 0.51
C CYS A 96 -14.95 -20.66 -0.72
N SER A 97 -15.02 -19.49 -1.33
CA SER A 97 -14.04 -19.00 -2.30
C SER A 97 -13.77 -17.51 -2.09
N ILE A 98 -12.65 -17.01 -2.61
CA ILE A 98 -12.32 -15.59 -2.54
C ILE A 98 -11.89 -15.11 -3.91
N GLU A 99 -12.45 -13.98 -4.32
CA GLU A 99 -12.01 -13.22 -5.47
C GLU A 99 -11.53 -11.84 -5.04
N ALA A 100 -10.70 -11.22 -5.86
CA ALA A 100 -10.11 -9.92 -5.57
C ALA A 100 -10.22 -8.94 -6.74
N THR A 101 -10.20 -7.65 -6.42
CA THR A 101 -10.13 -6.58 -7.40
C THR A 101 -9.33 -5.40 -6.86
N SER A 102 -8.91 -4.51 -7.76
CA SER A 102 -8.19 -3.29 -7.43
C SER A 102 -8.95 -2.09 -7.97
N MET A 103 -9.61 -1.38 -7.05
CA MET A 103 -10.40 -0.18 -7.32
C MET A 103 -10.06 0.92 -6.32
N ARG A 104 -10.57 2.13 -6.59
CA ARG A 104 -10.47 3.28 -5.67
C ARG A 104 -11.05 2.90 -4.29
N ILE A 105 -10.44 3.42 -3.23
CA ILE A 105 -10.77 3.05 -1.84
C ILE A 105 -12.17 3.53 -1.40
N ASP A 106 -12.72 4.50 -2.12
CA ASP A 106 -14.05 5.09 -1.97
C ASP A 106 -15.07 4.51 -2.96
N ALA A 107 -14.76 3.40 -3.63
CA ALA A 107 -15.68 2.73 -4.55
C ALA A 107 -16.97 2.32 -3.81
N SER A 108 -18.12 2.60 -4.41
CA SER A 108 -19.41 2.26 -3.81
C SER A 108 -19.69 0.75 -3.91
N ALA A 109 -20.62 0.25 -3.10
CA ALA A 109 -21.07 -1.14 -3.21
C ALA A 109 -21.64 -1.45 -4.61
N GLU A 110 -22.34 -0.50 -5.24
CA GLU A 110 -22.89 -0.64 -6.59
C GLU A 110 -21.79 -0.77 -7.65
N GLU A 111 -20.75 0.07 -7.56
CA GLU A 111 -19.59 -0.02 -8.44
C GLU A 111 -18.87 -1.37 -8.28
N LEU A 112 -18.72 -1.86 -7.04
CA LEU A 112 -18.07 -3.14 -6.74
C LEU A 112 -18.90 -4.35 -7.18
N LEU A 113 -20.23 -4.27 -7.14
CA LEU A 113 -21.13 -5.31 -7.66
C LEU A 113 -21.00 -5.45 -9.19
N ALA A 114 -20.72 -4.35 -9.90
CA ALA A 114 -20.47 -4.33 -11.34
C ALA A 114 -19.00 -4.57 -11.73
N ALA A 115 -18.09 -4.66 -10.75
CA ALA A 115 -16.67 -4.78 -11.00
C ALA A 115 -16.27 -6.16 -11.57
N MET A 116 -15.10 -6.19 -12.22
CA MET A 116 -14.45 -7.43 -12.61
C MET A 116 -13.65 -8.00 -11.43
N TRP A 117 -13.91 -9.27 -11.13
CA TRP A 117 -13.35 -10.00 -9.99
C TRP A 117 -12.45 -11.14 -10.47
N HIS A 118 -11.29 -11.31 -9.83
CA HIS A 118 -10.32 -12.34 -10.19
C HIS A 118 -10.19 -13.35 -9.04
N PRO A 119 -10.35 -14.66 -9.28
CA PRO A 119 -10.25 -15.66 -8.22
C PRO A 119 -8.84 -15.72 -7.65
N ILE A 120 -8.74 -15.66 -6.31
CA ILE A 120 -7.47 -15.85 -5.58
C ILE A 120 -7.51 -17.08 -4.66
N LEU A 121 -8.71 -17.53 -4.29
CA LEU A 121 -8.95 -18.80 -3.62
C LEU A 121 -10.07 -19.55 -4.36
N PRO A 122 -9.80 -20.68 -5.04
CA PRO A 122 -10.86 -21.50 -5.61
C PRO A 122 -11.77 -22.05 -4.52
N GLN A 123 -12.96 -22.53 -4.91
CA GLN A 123 -13.91 -23.11 -3.96
C GLN A 123 -13.26 -24.26 -3.17
N SER A 124 -13.18 -24.08 -1.86
CA SER A 124 -12.43 -24.94 -0.94
C SER A 124 -13.29 -25.32 0.25
N LYS A 125 -13.21 -26.59 0.69
CA LYS A 125 -13.99 -27.10 1.82
C LYS A 125 -13.61 -26.44 3.13
N LEU A 126 -14.60 -26.28 4.00
CA LEU A 126 -14.42 -25.83 5.37
C LEU A 126 -14.69 -26.95 6.36
N GLN A 127 -13.99 -26.88 7.49
CA GLN A 127 -14.30 -27.62 8.71
C GLN A 127 -14.95 -26.67 9.70
N GLY A 128 -16.01 -27.11 10.35
CA GLY A 128 -16.73 -26.34 11.38
C GLY A 128 -15.94 -26.24 12.69
N ASP A 129 -16.25 -25.21 13.48
CA ASP A 129 -15.60 -24.92 14.77
C ASP A 129 -14.06 -24.95 14.70
N SER A 130 -13.52 -24.46 13.58
CA SER A 130 -12.09 -24.60 13.23
C SER A 130 -11.56 -23.36 12.52
N GLU A 131 -10.25 -23.09 12.71
CA GLU A 131 -9.48 -22.20 11.84
C GLU A 131 -9.15 -22.93 10.53
N ASN A 132 -9.70 -22.49 9.41
CA ASN A 132 -9.39 -23.04 8.09
C ASN A 132 -8.33 -22.16 7.40
N LEU A 133 -7.15 -22.73 7.14
CA LEU A 133 -5.99 -22.00 6.63
C LEU A 133 -5.81 -22.24 5.14
N PHE A 134 -5.74 -21.16 4.35
CA PHE A 134 -5.48 -21.24 2.92
C PHE A 134 -4.31 -20.33 2.55
N ALA A 135 -3.22 -20.90 2.05
CA ALA A 135 -2.15 -20.11 1.43
C ALA A 135 -2.62 -19.59 0.06
N ILE A 136 -2.22 -18.37 -0.28
CA ILE A 136 -2.60 -17.70 -1.53
C ILE A 136 -1.34 -17.38 -2.31
N ASP A 137 -1.27 -17.89 -3.53
CA ASP A 137 -0.19 -17.59 -4.47
C ASP A 137 -0.64 -16.46 -5.40
N SER A 138 -0.32 -15.22 -5.02
CA SER A 138 -0.58 -14.03 -5.81
C SER A 138 0.62 -13.09 -5.75
N ALA A 139 0.95 -12.46 -6.87
CA ALA A 139 1.95 -11.40 -6.93
C ALA A 139 1.34 -9.99 -6.92
N VAL A 140 0.03 -9.88 -7.11
CA VAL A 140 -0.64 -8.60 -7.33
C VAL A 140 -1.25 -8.04 -6.05
N ALA A 141 -1.13 -6.72 -5.89
CA ALA A 141 -1.74 -5.99 -4.80
C ALA A 141 -3.19 -5.64 -5.14
N VAL A 142 -4.08 -5.84 -4.17
CA VAL A 142 -5.54 -5.67 -4.31
C VAL A 142 -6.05 -4.73 -3.24
N THR A 143 -7.24 -4.17 -3.46
CA THR A 143 -7.89 -3.26 -2.49
C THR A 143 -9.20 -3.82 -1.95
N HIS A 144 -9.84 -4.74 -2.67
CA HIS A 144 -11.12 -5.32 -2.29
C HIS A 144 -11.14 -6.84 -2.51
N LEU A 145 -11.93 -7.52 -1.69
CA LEU A 145 -12.22 -8.95 -1.78
C LEU A 145 -13.72 -9.20 -1.86
N ARG A 146 -14.10 -10.24 -2.60
CA ARG A 146 -15.42 -10.85 -2.56
C ARG A 146 -15.26 -12.21 -1.90
N PHE A 147 -15.77 -12.34 -0.67
CA PHE A 147 -15.74 -13.57 0.11
C PHE A 147 -17.06 -14.32 -0.10
N ASN A 148 -17.01 -15.47 -0.77
CA ASN A 148 -18.17 -16.29 -1.08
C ASN A 148 -18.26 -17.46 -0.11
N ILE A 149 -19.47 -17.75 0.41
CA ILE A 149 -19.78 -18.92 1.23
C ILE A 149 -20.87 -19.76 0.57
N PHE A 150 -20.69 -21.08 0.53
CA PHE A 150 -21.55 -21.98 -0.25
C PHE A 150 -22.29 -23.01 0.63
N PRO A 151 -23.61 -23.17 0.43
CA PRO A 151 -24.53 -22.21 -0.20
C PRO A 151 -24.87 -21.02 0.71
N ASP A 152 -24.73 -21.19 2.01
CA ASP A 152 -25.04 -20.26 3.09
C ASP A 152 -24.38 -20.77 4.38
N GLY A 153 -24.52 -20.02 5.48
CA GLY A 153 -24.08 -20.44 6.80
C GLY A 153 -23.37 -19.32 7.56
N GLY A 154 -22.61 -19.71 8.57
CA GLY A 154 -21.92 -18.77 9.44
C GLY A 154 -20.39 -18.92 9.48
N VAL A 155 -19.72 -17.76 9.52
CA VAL A 155 -18.27 -17.62 9.63
C VAL A 155 -17.96 -16.61 10.74
N ALA A 156 -17.13 -17.01 11.69
CA ALA A 156 -16.83 -16.21 12.87
C ALA A 156 -15.87 -15.06 12.54
N ARG A 157 -14.76 -15.34 11.86
CA ARG A 157 -13.77 -14.35 11.44
C ARG A 157 -13.21 -14.66 10.07
N LEU A 158 -12.85 -13.61 9.35
CA LEU A 158 -11.97 -13.68 8.18
C LEU A 158 -10.70 -12.90 8.51
N ARG A 159 -9.55 -13.55 8.40
CA ARG A 159 -8.23 -12.90 8.44
C ARG A 159 -7.61 -12.95 7.06
N VAL A 160 -7.09 -11.83 6.59
CA VAL A 160 -6.46 -11.70 5.27
C VAL A 160 -5.02 -11.28 5.48
N HIS A 161 -4.12 -12.24 5.56
CA HIS A 161 -2.73 -11.99 5.82
C HIS A 161 -1.97 -11.65 4.54
N GLY A 162 -1.19 -10.57 4.56
CA GLY A 162 -0.45 -10.15 3.38
C GLY A 162 0.58 -9.07 3.64
N THR A 163 1.21 -8.63 2.55
CA THR A 163 2.20 -7.54 2.58
C THR A 163 1.57 -6.29 2.00
N ILE A 164 1.65 -5.18 2.73
CA ILE A 164 1.10 -3.90 2.29
C ILE A 164 1.95 -3.34 1.15
N VAL A 165 1.29 -2.80 0.13
CA VAL A 165 1.93 -2.06 -0.96
C VAL A 165 1.32 -0.66 -0.99
N PRO A 166 1.97 0.32 -0.34
CA PRO A 166 1.37 1.60 -0.01
C PRO A 166 0.95 2.43 -1.23
N GLU A 167 -0.10 3.22 -1.02
CA GLU A 167 -0.50 4.29 -1.93
C GLU A 167 0.14 5.61 -1.51
N TRP A 168 1.46 5.73 -1.70
CA TRP A 168 2.28 6.85 -1.20
C TRP A 168 1.70 8.23 -1.48
N ARG A 169 1.09 8.43 -2.65
CA ARG A 169 0.47 9.70 -3.03
C ARG A 169 -0.71 10.11 -2.15
N LEU A 170 -1.45 9.14 -1.63
CA LEU A 170 -2.54 9.41 -0.67
C LEU A 170 -1.98 9.82 0.70
N SER A 171 -0.75 9.41 1.03
CA SER A 171 -0.01 9.79 2.23
C SER A 171 0.85 11.05 2.05
N GLY A 172 0.68 11.80 0.95
CA GLY A 172 1.45 13.01 0.66
C GLY A 172 2.78 12.78 -0.07
N GLY A 173 3.13 11.55 -0.43
CA GLY A 173 4.30 11.21 -1.24
C GLY A 173 5.61 11.10 -0.43
N LEU A 174 6.55 10.30 -0.94
CA LEU A 174 7.83 10.02 -0.29
C LEU A 174 8.84 11.18 -0.33
N ALA A 175 8.48 12.31 -0.95
CA ALA A 175 9.26 13.55 -0.84
C ALA A 175 9.10 14.23 0.52
N ASN A 176 7.97 13.98 1.19
CA ASN A 176 7.59 14.65 2.43
C ASN A 176 7.95 13.81 3.65
N GLU A 177 7.83 14.42 4.83
CA GLU A 177 7.97 13.70 6.09
C GLU A 177 6.75 12.80 6.32
N LEU A 178 6.99 11.55 6.71
CA LEU A 178 5.97 10.58 7.07
C LEU A 178 6.44 9.70 8.24
N ASP A 179 5.51 8.96 8.85
CA ASP A 179 5.85 7.91 9.81
C ASP A 179 6.36 6.66 9.07
N LEU A 180 7.67 6.47 9.03
CA LEU A 180 8.36 5.33 8.45
C LEU A 180 8.12 4.02 9.20
N ALA A 181 7.60 4.06 10.43
CA ALA A 181 7.22 2.86 11.18
C ALA A 181 5.73 2.54 11.07
N ALA A 182 4.91 3.37 10.40
CA ALA A 182 3.48 3.11 10.31
C ALA A 182 3.17 1.91 9.41
N VAL A 183 2.31 1.01 9.90
CA VAL A 183 1.87 -0.15 9.12
C VAL A 183 1.11 0.26 7.85
N GLU A 184 0.36 1.36 7.88
CA GLU A 184 -0.35 1.91 6.72
C GLU A 184 0.59 2.37 5.59
N HIS A 185 1.85 2.65 5.94
CA HIS A 185 2.93 2.96 5.01
C HIS A 185 3.77 1.71 4.64
N GLY A 186 3.37 0.51 5.04
CA GLY A 186 4.06 -0.73 4.67
C GLY A 186 5.22 -1.12 5.59
N ALA A 187 5.38 -0.44 6.74
CA ALA A 187 6.27 -0.93 7.78
C ALA A 187 5.78 -2.27 8.34
N ASP A 188 6.70 -3.07 8.85
CA ASP A 188 6.41 -4.40 9.37
C ASP A 188 7.21 -4.69 10.64
N VAL A 189 6.78 -5.67 11.43
CA VAL A 189 7.48 -6.10 12.63
C VAL A 189 8.01 -7.51 12.41
N LEU A 190 9.32 -7.63 12.22
CA LEU A 190 9.94 -8.89 11.79
C LEU A 190 10.08 -9.89 12.92
N ALA A 191 10.48 -9.40 14.10
CA ALA A 191 10.80 -10.25 15.24
C ALA A 191 10.68 -9.47 16.55
N CYS A 192 10.52 -10.21 17.65
CA CYS A 192 10.59 -9.69 19.00
C CYS A 192 11.03 -10.80 19.96
N SER A 193 11.56 -10.41 21.11
CA SER A 193 12.01 -11.34 22.16
C SER A 193 10.85 -12.10 22.81
N ASP A 194 9.70 -11.44 22.97
CA ASP A 194 8.52 -11.98 23.64
C ASP A 194 7.22 -11.31 23.17
N MET A 195 6.12 -12.07 23.18
CA MET A 195 4.76 -11.61 22.83
C MET A 195 3.75 -12.17 23.84
N PHE A 196 3.86 -11.79 25.11
CA PHE A 196 2.98 -12.34 26.14
C PHE A 196 1.54 -11.84 26.01
N PHE A 197 1.37 -10.52 25.89
CA PHE A 197 0.08 -9.89 25.66
C PHE A 197 0.17 -8.87 24.52
N GLY A 198 -0.81 -8.92 23.61
CA GLY A 198 -0.87 -8.05 22.44
C GLY A 198 0.15 -8.43 21.35
N PRO A 199 -0.28 -8.59 20.08
CA PRO A 199 0.64 -8.94 19.01
C PRO A 199 1.65 -7.82 18.73
N LYS A 200 2.87 -8.20 18.34
CA LYS A 200 3.98 -7.28 18.02
C LYS A 200 3.61 -6.14 17.06
N HIS A 201 2.74 -6.40 16.07
CA HIS A 201 2.26 -5.38 15.12
C HIS A 201 1.48 -4.24 15.76
N ASN A 202 0.90 -4.44 16.96
CA ASN A 202 0.19 -3.38 17.69
C ASN A 202 1.05 -2.12 17.86
N LEU A 203 2.37 -2.28 18.00
CA LEU A 203 3.32 -1.19 18.15
C LEU A 203 3.24 -0.18 17.00
N ILE A 204 2.91 -0.63 15.79
CA ILE A 204 2.91 0.17 14.56
C ILE A 204 1.51 0.43 13.99
N MET A 205 0.45 -0.04 14.65
CA MET A 205 -0.95 0.14 14.19
C MET A 205 -1.39 1.60 14.20
N PRO A 206 -2.38 2.02 13.38
CA PRO A 206 -2.86 3.39 13.36
C PRO A 206 -3.37 3.91 14.72
N GLY A 207 -3.44 5.23 14.85
CA GLY A 207 -3.99 5.91 16.02
C GLY A 207 -3.22 5.65 17.32
N ARG A 208 -3.90 5.76 18.46
CA ARG A 208 -3.37 5.37 19.77
C ARG A 208 -4.09 4.11 20.25
N ALA A 209 -3.43 3.33 21.11
CA ALA A 209 -4.07 2.18 21.71
C ALA A 209 -5.35 2.58 22.46
N HIS A 210 -6.44 1.81 22.33
CA HIS A 210 -7.70 2.03 23.06
C HIS A 210 -7.64 1.54 24.51
N ASN A 211 -6.79 0.54 24.77
CA ASN A 211 -6.50 -0.06 26.07
C ASN A 211 -5.17 -0.83 25.99
N MET A 212 -4.76 -1.51 27.05
CA MET A 212 -3.47 -2.24 27.09
C MET A 212 -3.37 -3.39 26.07
N SER A 213 -4.48 -4.07 25.75
CA SER A 213 -4.47 -5.19 24.78
C SER A 213 -4.18 -4.75 23.34
N ASP A 214 -4.28 -3.44 23.09
CA ASP A 214 -3.98 -2.77 21.83
C ASP A 214 -2.51 -2.27 21.82
N GLY A 215 -1.66 -2.65 22.78
CA GLY A 215 -0.20 -2.42 22.76
C GLY A 215 0.61 -3.70 22.52
N TRP A 216 1.94 -3.60 22.56
CA TRP A 216 2.86 -4.73 22.67
C TRP A 216 3.32 -4.86 24.13
N GLU A 217 3.18 -6.03 24.74
CA GLU A 217 3.57 -6.30 26.12
C GLU A 217 4.29 -7.64 26.29
N THR A 218 5.32 -7.62 27.15
CA THR A 218 6.21 -8.74 27.45
C THR A 218 6.01 -9.28 28.86
N ARG A 219 6.43 -10.53 29.12
CA ARG A 219 6.42 -11.10 30.48
C ARG A 219 7.38 -10.32 31.38
N ARG A 220 7.01 -10.20 32.67
CA ARG A 220 7.92 -9.68 33.69
C ARG A 220 9.20 -10.51 33.76
N ARG A 221 10.34 -9.86 33.56
CA ARG A 221 11.69 -10.43 33.58
C ARG A 221 12.25 -10.34 35.00
N ARG A 222 12.97 -11.39 35.41
CA ARG A 222 13.65 -11.48 36.72
C ARG A 222 15.17 -11.64 36.61
N GLY A 223 15.68 -11.92 35.41
CA GLY A 223 17.10 -12.10 35.10
C GLY A 223 17.73 -10.88 34.44
N SER A 224 18.99 -10.98 34.03
CA SER A 224 19.65 -9.94 33.23
C SER A 224 19.10 -9.87 31.80
N GLY A 225 19.41 -8.76 31.13
CA GLY A 225 19.01 -8.48 29.75
C GLY A 225 17.78 -7.58 29.66
N ASN A 226 17.15 -7.59 28.49
CA ASN A 226 16.03 -6.73 28.11
C ASN A 226 15.13 -7.45 27.10
N ASP A 227 13.95 -6.87 26.86
CA ASP A 227 13.09 -7.26 25.75
C ASP A 227 13.26 -6.31 24.56
N TRP A 228 13.00 -6.82 23.36
CA TRP A 228 13.23 -6.07 22.13
C TRP A 228 12.24 -6.43 21.03
N VAL A 229 12.08 -5.51 20.08
CA VAL A 229 11.25 -5.67 18.89
C VAL A 229 11.95 -5.00 17.70
N VAL A 230 12.00 -5.70 16.57
CA VAL A 230 12.61 -5.25 15.31
C VAL A 230 11.51 -4.83 14.35
N VAL A 231 11.53 -3.56 13.98
CA VAL A 231 10.63 -2.94 13.01
C VAL A 231 11.39 -2.75 11.70
N LYS A 232 10.88 -3.33 10.62
CA LYS A 232 11.27 -2.96 9.26
C LYS A 232 10.54 -1.68 8.91
N LEU A 233 11.29 -0.62 8.57
CA LEU A 233 10.70 0.63 8.13
C LEU A 233 10.02 0.43 6.76
N ALA A 234 8.99 1.24 6.54
CA ALA A 234 8.22 1.35 5.32
C ALA A 234 9.08 1.52 4.06
N THR A 235 10.22 2.20 4.20
CA THR A 235 11.27 2.33 3.20
C THR A 235 12.57 2.76 3.88
N GLU A 236 13.70 2.72 3.15
CA GLU A 236 14.93 3.34 3.63
C GLU A 236 14.73 4.85 3.80
N GLY A 237 14.99 5.35 5.01
CA GLY A 237 14.74 6.74 5.33
C GLY A 237 15.73 7.35 6.30
N ARG A 238 15.67 8.68 6.38
CA ARG A 238 16.35 9.49 7.38
C ARG A 238 15.39 9.84 8.49
N VAL A 239 15.74 9.47 9.73
CA VAL A 239 14.90 9.68 10.91
C VAL A 239 15.06 11.11 11.43
N ARG A 240 13.95 11.80 11.65
CA ARG A 240 13.87 13.17 12.17
C ARG A 240 13.38 13.20 13.62
N ARG A 241 12.39 12.36 13.95
CA ARG A 241 11.79 12.30 15.28
C ARG A 241 11.27 10.91 15.56
N ILE A 242 11.51 10.42 16.77
CA ILE A 242 10.89 9.20 17.26
C ILE A 242 9.87 9.53 18.34
N GLU A 243 8.74 8.82 18.32
CA GLU A 243 7.77 8.82 19.40
C GLU A 243 7.66 7.42 20.02
N LEU A 244 7.75 7.35 21.34
CA LEU A 244 7.37 6.17 22.12
C LEU A 244 6.18 6.51 23.02
N ASP A 245 5.05 5.87 22.78
CA ASP A 245 3.83 6.06 23.57
C ASP A 245 3.63 4.87 24.51
N THR A 246 3.58 5.13 25.82
CA THR A 246 3.26 4.14 26.86
C THR A 246 1.79 4.22 27.29
N ASN A 247 0.90 4.75 26.42
CA ASN A 247 -0.53 4.83 26.67
C ASN A 247 -1.10 3.53 27.26
N HIS A 248 -2.02 3.68 28.21
CA HIS A 248 -2.60 2.61 29.05
C HIS A 248 -1.64 1.77 29.93
N PHE A 249 -0.33 1.77 29.70
CA PHE A 249 0.64 1.09 30.56
C PHE A 249 0.99 1.95 31.78
N LYS A 250 0.20 1.79 32.85
CA LYS A 250 0.31 2.61 34.08
C LYS A 250 1.28 2.05 35.11
N GLY A 251 1.28 0.72 35.29
CA GLY A 251 2.11 0.02 36.28
C GLY A 251 3.10 -0.97 35.68
N ASN A 252 3.08 -1.15 34.37
CA ASN A 252 3.85 -2.12 33.62
C ASN A 252 4.44 -1.52 32.32
N TYR A 253 4.68 -0.21 32.30
CA TYR A 253 5.51 0.41 31.28
C TYR A 253 6.99 0.07 31.55
N PRO A 254 7.85 0.04 30.53
CA PRO A 254 9.28 -0.16 30.73
C PRO A 254 9.93 1.02 31.45
N ASP A 255 10.87 0.73 32.34
CA ASP A 255 11.55 1.76 33.14
C ASP A 255 12.41 2.68 32.27
N THR A 256 13.07 2.09 31.28
CA THR A 256 13.89 2.78 30.28
C THR A 256 13.77 2.08 28.92
N ALA A 257 14.07 2.81 27.85
CA ALA A 257 14.18 2.25 26.50
C ALA A 257 15.38 2.82 25.76
N SER A 258 15.90 2.07 24.78
CA SER A 258 16.86 2.53 23.78
C SER A 258 16.41 2.08 22.39
N ILE A 259 16.94 2.72 21.34
CA ILE A 259 16.65 2.32 19.96
C ILE A 259 17.97 2.21 19.20
N ASP A 260 18.12 1.11 18.48
CA ASP A 260 19.20 0.92 17.52
C ASP A 260 18.66 1.05 16.09
N GLY A 261 19.46 1.62 15.19
CA GLY A 261 19.19 1.67 13.75
C GLY A 261 20.10 0.73 12.96
N SER A 262 19.60 0.22 11.84
CA SER A 262 20.35 -0.64 10.92
C SER A 262 19.98 -0.37 9.46
N ARG A 263 20.96 -0.53 8.56
CA ARG A 263 20.78 -0.40 7.09
C ARG A 263 20.48 -1.73 6.39
N ASP A 264 20.84 -2.83 7.02
CA ASP A 264 20.76 -4.20 6.48
C ASP A 264 19.91 -5.13 7.37
N GLY A 265 19.59 -4.71 8.59
CA GLY A 265 18.92 -5.54 9.61
C GLY A 265 19.89 -6.42 10.42
N GLU A 266 21.20 -6.32 10.16
CA GLU A 266 22.24 -7.16 10.75
C GLU A 266 23.19 -6.34 11.62
N THR A 267 23.68 -5.21 11.11
CA THR A 267 24.60 -4.31 11.81
C THR A 267 23.81 -3.20 12.49
N TRP A 268 23.90 -3.13 13.82
CA TRP A 268 23.12 -2.20 14.65
C TRP A 268 23.99 -1.08 15.22
N THR A 269 23.51 0.15 15.10
CA THR A 269 24.13 1.36 15.68
C THR A 269 23.16 2.05 16.62
N GLU A 270 23.62 2.50 17.79
CA GLU A 270 22.78 3.22 18.74
C GLU A 270 22.21 4.50 18.09
N LEU A 271 20.88 4.61 18.08
CA LEU A 271 20.14 5.75 17.52
C LEU A 271 19.56 6.62 18.65
N LEU A 272 18.96 5.99 19.66
CA LEU A 272 18.49 6.64 20.87
C LEU A 272 19.16 5.95 22.08
N PRO A 273 20.00 6.65 22.86
CA PRO A 273 20.59 6.10 24.07
C PRO A 273 19.54 5.72 25.10
N ARG A 274 19.93 4.87 26.05
CA ARG A 274 19.03 4.39 27.10
C ARG A 274 18.44 5.54 27.91
N THR A 275 17.14 5.77 27.76
CA THR A 275 16.41 6.93 28.29
C THR A 275 15.26 6.49 29.18
N LYS A 276 14.99 7.28 30.23
CA LYS A 276 13.90 7.06 31.18
C LYS A 276 12.54 7.28 30.51
N LEU A 277 11.60 6.39 30.76
CA LEU A 277 10.20 6.56 30.35
C LEU A 277 9.30 6.83 31.56
N GLN A 278 8.10 7.31 31.27
CA GLN A 278 7.03 7.57 32.21
C GLN A 278 5.80 6.74 31.86
N ALA A 279 5.00 6.43 32.88
CA ALA A 279 3.73 5.74 32.73
C ALA A 279 2.76 6.56 31.88
N HIS A 280 1.98 5.89 31.00
CA HIS A 280 0.86 6.52 30.31
C HIS A 280 1.20 7.83 29.57
N THR A 281 2.37 7.88 28.93
CA THR A 281 2.97 9.13 28.42
C THR A 281 3.49 8.97 27.00
N ARG A 282 3.37 10.04 26.19
CA ARG A 282 4.02 10.16 24.89
C ARG A 282 5.39 10.79 25.08
N HIS A 283 6.42 10.10 24.62
CA HIS A 283 7.80 10.57 24.66
C HIS A 283 8.23 10.91 23.24
N PHE A 284 8.78 12.10 23.05
CA PHE A 284 9.24 12.57 21.75
C PHE A 284 10.75 12.80 21.82
N PHE A 285 11.47 12.21 20.88
CA PHE A 285 12.92 12.29 20.81
C PHE A 285 13.31 12.91 19.48
N MET A 286 14.10 13.97 19.53
CA MET A 286 14.57 14.72 18.37
C MET A 286 16.06 15.05 18.55
N ASP A 287 16.37 15.84 19.59
CA ASP A 287 17.73 16.27 19.88
C ASP A 287 18.57 15.16 20.54
N GLU A 288 17.89 14.15 21.09
CA GLU A 288 18.52 12.97 21.72
C GLU A 288 18.96 11.90 20.70
N LEU A 289 18.61 12.07 19.42
CA LEU A 289 18.97 11.12 18.38
C LEU A 289 20.45 11.30 17.97
N MET A 290 21.20 10.21 17.99
CA MET A 290 22.66 10.22 17.75
C MET A 290 23.03 10.36 16.27
N SER A 291 22.11 10.02 15.36
CA SER A 291 22.25 10.19 13.92
C SER A 291 20.87 10.21 13.26
N ASP A 292 20.79 10.57 11.99
CA ASP A 292 19.56 10.52 11.19
C ASP A 292 19.51 9.31 10.24
N GLY A 293 20.52 8.43 10.24
CA GLY A 293 20.61 7.26 9.35
C GLY A 293 21.42 7.49 8.07
N PRO A 294 21.02 6.92 6.91
CA PRO A 294 19.81 6.16 6.66
C PRO A 294 19.70 4.83 7.41
N PHE A 295 18.45 4.39 7.58
CA PHE A 295 18.07 3.11 8.17
C PHE A 295 16.96 2.44 7.37
N THR A 296 16.95 1.11 7.36
CA THR A 296 15.87 0.25 6.86
C THR A 296 15.17 -0.49 7.99
N HIS A 297 15.83 -0.66 9.14
CA HIS A 297 15.30 -1.33 10.31
C HIS A 297 15.63 -0.55 11.57
N LEU A 298 14.72 -0.57 12.54
CA LEU A 298 14.96 -0.10 13.90
C LEU A 298 14.69 -1.23 14.89
N ARG A 299 15.47 -1.28 15.98
CA ARG A 299 15.23 -2.19 17.11
C ARG A 299 14.94 -1.36 18.34
N LEU A 300 13.71 -1.46 18.84
CA LEU A 300 13.34 -0.91 20.14
C LEU A 300 13.73 -1.91 21.22
N ASN A 301 14.52 -1.46 22.19
CA ASN A 301 14.90 -2.21 23.38
C ASN A 301 14.18 -1.62 24.60
N VAL A 302 13.49 -2.45 25.38
CA VAL A 302 12.77 -2.04 26.59
C VAL A 302 13.34 -2.75 27.81
N PHE A 303 13.59 -2.00 28.88
CA PHE A 303 14.34 -2.50 30.04
C PHE A 303 13.55 -2.36 31.35
N PRO A 304 13.57 -3.40 32.22
CA PRO A 304 13.99 -4.78 31.92
C PRO A 304 12.99 -5.52 31.00
N ASP A 305 11.73 -5.07 31.02
CA ASP A 305 10.56 -5.60 30.33
C ASP A 305 9.45 -4.53 30.39
N GLY A 306 8.26 -4.84 29.88
CA GLY A 306 7.08 -3.99 30.00
C GLY A 306 6.28 -3.89 28.71
N GLY A 307 5.34 -2.94 28.67
CA GLY A 307 4.49 -2.69 27.52
C GLY A 307 4.62 -1.29 26.92
N VAL A 308 4.52 -1.24 25.59
CA VAL A 308 4.55 -0.01 24.79
C VAL A 308 3.32 0.00 23.88
N SER A 309 2.60 1.12 23.87
CA SER A 309 1.40 1.30 23.06
C SER A 309 1.76 1.50 21.59
N ARG A 310 2.61 2.49 21.28
CA ARG A 310 3.00 2.80 19.90
C ARG A 310 4.46 3.23 19.79
N MET A 311 5.03 2.96 18.63
CA MET A 311 6.26 3.57 18.13
C MET A 311 5.95 4.32 16.83
N ARG A 312 6.39 5.57 16.72
CA ARG A 312 6.34 6.37 15.48
C ARG A 312 7.74 6.82 15.12
N VAL A 313 8.05 6.82 13.83
CA VAL A 313 9.38 7.18 13.30
C VAL A 313 9.16 8.17 12.18
N TRP A 314 9.12 9.44 12.51
CA TRP A 314 8.94 10.51 11.53
C TRP A 314 10.26 10.76 10.81
N GLY A 315 10.21 10.77 9.49
CA GLY A 315 11.39 10.92 8.65
C GLY A 315 11.04 11.06 7.17
N THR A 316 12.07 11.17 6.34
CA THR A 316 11.93 11.27 4.88
C THR A 316 12.61 10.09 4.20
N ALA A 317 12.05 9.62 3.08
CA ALA A 317 12.68 8.56 2.31
C ALA A 317 13.97 9.04 1.64
N THR A 318 14.99 8.19 1.61
CA THR A 318 16.17 8.44 0.76
C THR A 318 15.81 8.24 -0.71
N GLU A 319 16.70 8.64 -1.62
CA GLU A 319 16.55 8.33 -3.04
C GLU A 319 16.46 6.82 -3.29
N ARG A 320 17.35 6.04 -2.66
CA ARG A 320 17.30 4.58 -2.69
C ARG A 320 15.96 4.05 -2.17
N GLY A 321 15.48 4.55 -1.03
CA GLY A 321 14.19 4.14 -0.48
C GLY A 321 13.02 4.40 -1.43
N ARG A 322 13.02 5.54 -2.14
CA ARG A 322 12.01 5.83 -3.17
C ARG A 322 12.09 4.85 -4.34
N HIS A 323 13.29 4.57 -4.81
CA HIS A 323 13.54 3.62 -5.90
C HIS A 323 13.05 2.22 -5.54
N ASP A 324 13.39 1.73 -4.35
CA ASP A 324 12.94 0.42 -3.86
C ASP A 324 11.40 0.38 -3.75
N ALA A 325 10.77 1.44 -3.24
CA ALA A 325 9.31 1.55 -3.15
C ALA A 325 8.62 1.56 -4.54
N ILE A 326 9.24 2.16 -5.56
CA ILE A 326 8.73 2.11 -6.94
C ILE A 326 8.79 0.68 -7.48
N VAL A 327 9.92 -0.01 -7.27
CA VAL A 327 10.11 -1.40 -7.72
C VAL A 327 9.08 -2.32 -7.07
N GLU A 328 8.90 -2.23 -5.75
CA GLU A 328 7.87 -2.98 -5.03
C GLU A 328 6.46 -2.71 -5.58
N ARG A 329 6.14 -1.43 -5.83
CA ARG A 329 4.84 -1.04 -6.41
C ARG A 329 4.63 -1.62 -7.80
N VAL A 330 5.61 -1.49 -8.70
CA VAL A 330 5.52 -1.98 -10.09
C VAL A 330 5.38 -3.51 -10.10
N ASN A 331 6.19 -4.20 -9.29
CA ASN A 331 6.11 -5.65 -9.15
C ASN A 331 4.73 -6.15 -8.71
N ALA A 332 3.99 -5.35 -7.95
CA ALA A 332 2.69 -5.70 -7.41
C ALA A 332 1.49 -5.06 -8.15
N LEU A 333 1.67 -4.42 -9.31
CA LEU A 333 0.54 -3.87 -10.07
C LEU A 333 -0.49 -4.95 -10.43
N PHE A 334 -1.76 -4.61 -10.23
CA PHE A 334 -2.90 -5.48 -10.54
C PHE A 334 -3.12 -5.63 -12.05
N ASP A 335 -2.99 -4.53 -12.78
CA ASP A 335 -3.12 -4.46 -14.23
C ASP A 335 -2.15 -3.42 -14.82
N THR A 336 -2.26 -3.15 -16.12
CA THR A 336 -1.37 -2.22 -16.83
C THR A 336 -1.80 -0.76 -16.74
N SER A 337 -2.89 -0.43 -16.05
CA SER A 337 -3.49 0.91 -16.06
C SER A 337 -2.58 1.99 -15.48
N GLU A 338 -1.79 1.67 -14.45
CA GLU A 338 -0.81 2.61 -13.88
C GLU A 338 0.35 2.86 -14.85
N LEU A 339 0.90 1.81 -15.48
CA LEU A 339 1.96 1.95 -16.47
C LEU A 339 1.47 2.67 -17.73
N ARG A 340 0.21 2.50 -18.11
CA ARG A 340 -0.44 3.28 -19.18
C ARG A 340 -0.49 4.77 -18.90
N ARG A 341 -0.48 5.19 -17.64
CA ARG A 341 -0.36 6.61 -17.25
C ARG A 341 1.10 7.09 -17.33
N VAL A 342 2.06 6.21 -17.04
CA VAL A 342 3.51 6.42 -17.23
C VAL A 342 3.82 6.68 -18.71
N CYS A 343 3.43 5.75 -19.58
CA CYS A 343 3.59 5.86 -21.01
C CYS A 343 2.30 5.41 -21.69
N GLY A 344 1.78 6.23 -22.60
CA GLY A 344 0.53 5.97 -23.30
C GLY A 344 0.59 4.88 -24.37
N SER A 345 1.68 4.08 -24.45
CA SER A 345 1.79 2.94 -25.36
C SER A 345 1.34 1.65 -24.66
N GLN A 346 0.43 0.91 -25.29
CA GLN A 346 -0.14 -0.32 -24.71
C GLN A 346 0.92 -1.41 -24.72
N ARG A 347 1.61 -1.55 -25.86
CA ARG A 347 2.71 -2.50 -26.02
C ARG A 347 3.83 -2.27 -25.01
N TRP A 348 4.16 -1.01 -24.70
CA TRP A 348 5.13 -0.70 -23.65
C TRP A 348 4.64 -1.16 -22.28
N ALA A 349 3.42 -0.79 -21.90
CA ALA A 349 2.86 -1.13 -20.59
C ALA A 349 2.73 -2.64 -20.38
N ASP A 350 2.28 -3.36 -21.41
CA ASP A 350 2.15 -4.82 -21.38
C ASP A 350 3.52 -5.51 -21.27
N ALA A 351 4.50 -5.08 -22.07
CA ALA A 351 5.83 -5.68 -22.06
C ALA A 351 6.59 -5.42 -20.74
N VAL A 352 6.48 -4.22 -20.15
CA VAL A 352 7.06 -3.93 -18.83
C VAL A 352 6.35 -4.72 -17.73
N THR A 353 5.02 -4.87 -17.80
CA THR A 353 4.24 -5.68 -16.87
C THR A 353 4.63 -7.17 -16.94
N ALA A 354 4.85 -7.69 -18.15
CA ALA A 354 5.24 -9.08 -18.37
C ALA A 354 6.68 -9.39 -17.92
N ALA A 355 7.55 -8.38 -17.82
CA ALA A 355 8.93 -8.54 -17.39
C ALA A 355 9.13 -8.58 -15.87
N ARG A 356 8.06 -8.42 -15.09
CA ARG A 356 8.09 -8.51 -13.63
C ARG A 356 8.41 -9.94 -13.17
N PRO A 357 9.04 -10.13 -11.99
CA PRO A 357 9.46 -9.08 -11.05
C PRO A 357 10.84 -8.49 -11.38
N PHE A 358 11.01 -7.20 -11.09
CA PHE A 358 12.29 -6.50 -11.14
C PHE A 358 13.02 -6.61 -9.79
N ALA A 359 14.33 -6.85 -9.85
CA ALA A 359 15.17 -6.97 -8.65
C ALA A 359 15.66 -5.60 -8.11
N SER A 360 15.70 -4.58 -8.96
CA SER A 360 16.19 -3.25 -8.60
C SER A 360 15.60 -2.18 -9.52
N TRP A 361 15.81 -0.92 -9.15
CA TRP A 361 15.44 0.23 -9.96
C TRP A 361 16.14 0.24 -11.31
N ASP A 362 17.45 -0.06 -11.34
CA ASP A 362 18.21 -0.13 -12.59
C ASP A 362 17.63 -1.21 -13.51
N ALA A 363 17.27 -2.38 -12.99
CA ALA A 363 16.66 -3.45 -13.80
C ALA A 363 15.30 -3.03 -14.39
N LEU A 364 14.49 -2.27 -13.63
CA LEU A 364 13.23 -1.70 -14.11
C LEU A 364 13.49 -0.66 -15.21
N VAL A 365 14.38 0.29 -14.98
CA VAL A 365 14.69 1.38 -15.91
C VAL A 365 15.31 0.84 -17.21
N ASP A 366 16.27 -0.08 -17.10
CA ASP A 366 16.90 -0.74 -18.26
C ASP A 366 15.87 -1.50 -19.09
N THR A 367 14.94 -2.19 -18.43
CA THR A 367 13.85 -2.89 -19.13
C THR A 367 12.90 -1.92 -19.78
N ALA A 368 12.47 -0.87 -19.08
CA ALA A 368 11.61 0.17 -19.62
C ALA A 368 12.22 0.85 -20.86
N ASN A 369 13.51 1.16 -20.83
CA ASN A 369 14.24 1.75 -21.95
C ASN A 369 14.39 0.74 -23.10
N ARG A 370 14.77 -0.51 -22.82
CA ARG A 370 14.90 -1.56 -23.84
C ARG A 370 13.58 -1.83 -24.55
N VAL A 371 12.47 -1.91 -23.79
CA VAL A 371 11.12 -2.04 -24.35
C VAL A 371 10.82 -0.84 -25.25
N TRP A 372 11.02 0.39 -24.75
CA TRP A 372 10.79 1.62 -25.53
C TRP A 372 11.57 1.65 -26.86
N SER A 373 12.84 1.28 -26.84
CA SER A 373 13.68 1.21 -28.04
C SER A 373 13.27 0.12 -29.04
N SER A 374 12.51 -0.88 -28.59
CA SER A 374 11.99 -1.96 -29.45
C SER A 374 10.63 -1.66 -30.08
N LEU A 375 10.00 -0.54 -29.71
CA LEU A 375 8.69 -0.16 -30.20
C LEU A 375 8.73 0.34 -31.65
N GLU A 376 7.59 0.22 -32.32
CA GLU A 376 7.40 0.67 -33.69
C GLU A 376 6.79 2.09 -33.73
N PRO A 377 6.85 2.80 -34.88
CA PRO A 377 6.29 4.13 -35.03
C PRO A 377 4.85 4.30 -34.52
N ASN A 378 3.98 3.30 -34.72
CA ASN A 378 2.59 3.37 -34.25
C ASN A 378 2.47 3.32 -32.72
N ASP A 379 3.35 2.57 -32.05
CA ASP A 379 3.39 2.51 -30.59
C ASP A 379 3.84 3.86 -29.99
N TRP A 380 4.79 4.54 -30.65
CA TRP A 380 5.18 5.90 -30.27
C TRP A 380 4.06 6.90 -30.48
N LEU A 381 3.40 6.87 -31.63
CA LEU A 381 2.27 7.75 -31.94
C LEU A 381 1.11 7.56 -30.95
N GLU A 382 0.85 6.32 -30.51
CA GLU A 382 -0.11 6.02 -29.45
C GLU A 382 0.29 6.70 -28.13
N ALA A 383 1.56 6.57 -27.73
CA ALA A 383 2.09 7.23 -26.54
C ALA A 383 1.97 8.76 -26.62
N PHE A 384 2.18 9.33 -27.82
CA PHE A 384 2.11 10.77 -28.02
C PHE A 384 0.69 11.29 -27.88
N ALA A 385 -0.28 10.59 -28.46
CA ALA A 385 -1.70 10.96 -28.41
C ALA A 385 -2.28 10.98 -26.99
N ALA A 386 -1.62 10.32 -26.02
CA ALA A 386 -2.03 10.33 -24.62
C ALA A 386 -1.69 11.64 -23.87
N HIS A 387 -0.91 12.55 -24.47
CA HIS A 387 -0.56 13.83 -23.83
C HIS A 387 -1.55 14.95 -24.17
N PRO A 388 -1.79 15.89 -23.25
CA PRO A 388 -2.40 17.17 -23.60
C PRO A 388 -1.39 18.08 -24.32
N ARG A 389 -1.89 19.08 -25.05
CA ARG A 389 -1.04 20.13 -25.61
C ARG A 389 -0.37 20.95 -24.50
N ILE A 390 0.78 21.57 -24.80
CA ILE A 390 1.42 22.51 -23.87
C ILE A 390 0.53 23.74 -23.70
N GLY A 391 0.16 24.04 -22.46
CA GLY A 391 -0.76 25.13 -22.10
C GLY A 391 -2.22 24.69 -21.89
N GLU A 392 -2.61 23.49 -22.37
CA GLU A 392 -3.94 22.93 -22.07
C GLU A 392 -3.94 22.29 -20.68
N ARG A 393 -4.84 22.77 -19.81
CA ARG A 393 -4.97 22.21 -18.45
C ARG A 393 -5.81 20.93 -18.47
N LYS A 394 -5.17 19.78 -18.28
CA LYS A 394 -5.82 18.56 -17.75
C LYS A 394 -5.30 18.28 -16.34
N ALA A 395 -6.18 17.84 -15.44
CA ALA A 395 -5.79 17.38 -14.11
C ALA A 395 -4.83 16.18 -14.22
N GLY A 396 -3.79 16.12 -13.39
CA GLY A 396 -2.80 15.04 -13.37
C GLY A 396 -1.35 15.50 -13.59
N TRP A 397 -0.47 14.57 -13.97
CA TRP A 397 0.99 14.81 -14.02
C TRP A 397 1.41 15.94 -14.96
N SER A 398 0.68 16.12 -16.07
CA SER A 398 0.94 17.19 -17.05
C SER A 398 0.89 18.59 -16.44
N SER A 399 0.06 18.83 -15.41
CA SER A 399 -0.03 20.16 -14.78
C SER A 399 1.24 20.55 -14.01
N ASN A 400 1.96 19.55 -13.48
CA ASN A 400 3.25 19.76 -12.81
C ASN A 400 4.43 19.75 -13.80
N GLU A 401 4.36 18.95 -14.87
CA GLU A 401 5.38 18.94 -15.93
C GLU A 401 5.48 20.29 -16.66
N GLN A 402 4.34 20.96 -16.86
CA GLN A 402 4.27 22.23 -17.59
C GLN A 402 4.27 23.47 -16.67
N SER A 403 4.87 23.38 -15.48
CA SER A 403 4.89 24.48 -14.50
C SER A 403 5.54 25.75 -15.05
N GLY A 404 6.49 25.64 -15.98
CA GLY A 404 7.15 26.76 -16.66
C GLY A 404 6.23 27.58 -17.60
N THR A 405 5.00 27.12 -17.86
CA THR A 405 4.00 27.93 -18.59
C THR A 405 3.22 28.87 -17.67
N ARG A 406 3.30 28.70 -16.33
CA ARG A 406 2.49 29.46 -15.37
C ARG A 406 2.84 30.95 -15.30
N THR A 407 4.07 31.30 -15.62
CA THR A 407 4.61 32.66 -15.56
C THR A 407 4.89 33.24 -16.94
N ALA A 408 4.47 32.57 -18.01
CA ALA A 408 4.70 32.99 -19.38
C ALA A 408 3.82 34.19 -19.74
N SER A 409 4.30 35.01 -20.67
CA SER A 409 3.49 36.10 -21.23
C SER A 409 2.36 35.55 -22.12
N ASP A 410 1.26 36.30 -22.24
CA ASP A 410 0.16 35.94 -23.15
C ASP A 410 0.64 35.82 -24.60
N ASP A 411 1.62 36.64 -25.00
CA ASP A 411 2.24 36.59 -26.33
C ASP A 411 3.02 35.30 -26.56
N THR A 412 3.85 34.89 -25.58
CA THR A 412 4.58 33.61 -25.63
C THR A 412 3.59 32.44 -25.71
N MET A 413 2.53 32.46 -24.91
CA MET A 413 1.54 31.37 -24.89
C MET A 413 0.76 31.27 -26.20
N ARG A 414 0.42 32.41 -26.82
CA ARG A 414 -0.20 32.45 -28.14
C ARG A 414 0.74 31.93 -29.22
N ALA A 415 1.98 32.40 -29.26
CA ALA A 415 2.98 31.93 -30.21
C ALA A 415 3.26 30.42 -30.08
N LEU A 416 3.26 29.92 -28.84
CA LEU A 416 3.41 28.49 -28.57
C LEU A 416 2.19 27.68 -29.02
N ALA A 417 0.97 28.18 -28.84
CA ALA A 417 -0.24 27.54 -29.35
C ALA A 417 -0.26 27.48 -30.89
N GLU A 418 0.07 28.59 -31.56
CA GLU A 418 0.18 28.67 -33.02
C GLU A 418 1.25 27.73 -33.57
N THR A 419 2.42 27.69 -32.92
CA THR A 419 3.53 26.81 -33.32
C THR A 419 3.17 25.34 -33.13
N GLN A 420 2.50 24.97 -32.05
CA GLN A 420 2.01 23.60 -31.84
C GLN A 420 1.00 23.18 -32.90
N ALA A 421 0.07 24.07 -33.29
CA ALA A 421 -0.89 23.79 -34.35
C ALA A 421 -0.19 23.58 -35.72
N ALA A 422 0.77 24.42 -36.06
CA ALA A 422 1.58 24.26 -37.28
C ALA A 422 2.43 22.98 -37.25
N TYR A 423 2.97 22.63 -36.08
CA TYR A 423 3.72 21.40 -35.86
C TYR A 423 2.85 20.16 -36.09
N GLU A 424 1.66 20.11 -35.49
CA GLU A 424 0.69 19.02 -35.70
C GLU A 424 0.28 18.89 -37.17
N GLN A 425 0.05 20.00 -37.85
CA GLN A 425 -0.30 19.99 -39.27
C GLN A 425 0.86 19.44 -40.14
N LYS A 426 2.10 19.82 -39.84
CA LYS A 426 3.28 19.39 -40.61
C LYS A 426 3.62 17.92 -40.34
N PHE A 427 3.70 17.54 -39.07
CA PHE A 427 4.25 16.24 -38.65
C PHE A 427 3.18 15.20 -38.33
N GLY A 428 1.90 15.58 -38.21
CA GLY A 428 0.78 14.67 -37.96
C GLY A 428 0.73 14.08 -36.55
N PHE A 429 1.46 14.65 -35.60
CA PHE A 429 1.43 14.29 -34.18
C PHE A 429 1.74 15.50 -33.29
N LEU A 430 1.41 15.39 -32.00
CA LEU A 430 1.59 16.47 -31.03
C LEU A 430 3.07 16.85 -30.88
N TYR A 431 3.33 18.15 -30.67
CA TYR A 431 4.64 18.60 -30.20
C TYR A 431 4.89 18.05 -28.79
N LEU A 432 5.94 17.24 -28.65
CA LEU A 432 6.35 16.66 -27.38
C LEU A 432 7.73 17.13 -26.98
N VAL A 433 7.84 17.60 -25.74
CA VAL A 433 9.10 17.99 -25.10
C VAL A 433 9.03 17.66 -23.62
N CYS A 434 10.12 17.20 -23.05
CA CYS A 434 10.27 17.05 -21.61
C CYS A 434 10.33 18.46 -20.97
N ALA A 435 9.16 18.97 -20.59
CA ALA A 435 8.96 20.34 -20.11
C ALA A 435 9.53 20.60 -18.70
N THR A 436 9.81 19.56 -17.92
CA THR A 436 10.32 19.70 -16.55
C THR A 436 11.60 20.54 -16.54
N GLY A 437 11.56 21.67 -15.81
CA GLY A 437 12.69 22.60 -15.69
C GLY A 437 12.83 23.62 -16.83
N ARG A 438 11.94 23.61 -17.84
CA ARG A 438 11.97 24.55 -18.98
C ARG A 438 10.92 25.64 -18.86
N THR A 439 11.27 26.83 -19.29
CA THR A 439 10.36 27.97 -19.47
C THR A 439 9.54 27.84 -20.75
N ALA A 440 8.43 28.58 -20.86
CA ALA A 440 7.63 28.61 -22.08
C ALA A 440 8.42 29.14 -23.30
N ASP A 441 9.31 30.13 -23.11
CA ASP A 441 10.12 30.68 -24.20
C ASP A 441 11.16 29.66 -24.71
N GLU A 442 11.79 28.89 -23.82
CA GLU A 442 12.68 27.80 -24.22
C GLU A 442 11.94 26.69 -24.97
N MET A 443 10.71 26.36 -24.55
CA MET A 443 9.88 25.39 -25.25
C MET A 443 9.43 25.90 -26.63
N LEU A 444 9.13 27.19 -26.76
CA LEU A 444 8.80 27.83 -28.03
C LEU A 444 10.00 27.85 -28.98
N ALA A 445 11.17 28.25 -28.49
CA ALA A 445 12.41 28.23 -29.27
C ALA A 445 12.74 26.82 -29.76
N ASN A 446 12.60 25.80 -28.88
CA ASN A 446 12.79 24.41 -29.27
C ASN A 446 11.77 23.94 -30.32
N ALA A 447 10.51 24.36 -30.21
CA ALA A 447 9.48 24.03 -31.21
C ALA A 447 9.83 24.63 -32.58
N HIS A 448 10.25 25.90 -32.62
CA HIS A 448 10.69 26.55 -33.86
C HIS A 448 11.89 25.87 -34.50
N GLU A 449 12.91 25.51 -33.72
CA GLU A 449 14.08 24.78 -34.23
C GLU A 449 13.67 23.44 -34.87
N ARG A 450 12.80 22.69 -34.19
CA ARG A 450 12.32 21.38 -34.65
C ARG A 450 11.40 21.46 -35.86
N MET A 451 10.79 22.62 -36.13
CA MET A 451 10.05 22.84 -37.38
C MET A 451 10.93 22.77 -38.63
N HIS A 452 12.26 22.77 -38.53
CA HIS A 452 13.17 22.55 -39.66
C HIS A 452 13.39 21.08 -40.03
N ASN A 453 13.01 20.14 -39.14
CA ASN A 453 13.20 18.71 -39.39
C ASN A 453 12.26 18.17 -40.49
N ASP A 454 12.67 17.05 -41.10
CA ASP A 454 11.77 16.15 -41.81
C ASP A 454 10.96 15.29 -40.81
N ARG A 455 9.90 14.64 -41.29
CA ARG A 455 8.97 13.90 -40.42
C ARG A 455 9.61 12.73 -39.69
N ASP A 456 10.51 11.98 -40.34
CA ASP A 456 11.11 10.77 -39.77
C ASP A 456 12.18 11.11 -38.73
N THR A 457 12.94 12.18 -38.98
CA THR A 457 13.84 12.77 -37.98
C THR A 457 13.04 13.27 -36.77
N GLU A 458 11.97 14.03 -37.00
CA GLU A 458 11.17 14.60 -35.92
C GLU A 458 10.45 13.54 -35.09
N LEU A 459 9.95 12.46 -35.72
CA LEU A 459 9.34 11.35 -35.01
C LEU A 459 10.31 10.72 -33.99
N ARG A 460 11.58 10.56 -34.37
CA ARG A 460 12.63 10.03 -33.47
C ARG A 460 12.99 11.01 -32.36
N VAL A 461 13.03 12.31 -32.65
CA VAL A 461 13.25 13.35 -31.63
C VAL A 461 12.10 13.35 -30.61
N ALA A 462 10.85 13.34 -31.07
CA ALA A 462 9.68 13.26 -30.19
C ALA A 462 9.66 11.96 -29.36
N ALA A 463 10.09 10.84 -29.94
CA ALA A 463 10.19 9.56 -29.22
C ALA A 463 11.24 9.62 -28.10
N GLU A 464 12.36 10.31 -28.30
CA GLU A 464 13.37 10.51 -27.26
C GLU A 464 12.87 11.46 -26.15
N GLU A 465 12.13 12.51 -26.49
CA GLU A 465 11.47 13.36 -25.49
C GLU A 465 10.43 12.58 -24.68
N GLN A 466 9.65 11.70 -25.31
CA GLN A 466 8.72 10.80 -24.64
C GLN A 466 9.44 9.83 -23.67
N ARG A 467 10.61 9.32 -24.05
CA ARG A 467 11.43 8.46 -23.18
C ARG A 467 11.84 9.19 -21.90
N LYS A 468 12.28 10.45 -22.00
CA LYS A 468 12.63 11.30 -20.85
C LYS A 468 11.43 11.55 -19.95
N ILE A 469 10.26 11.84 -20.52
CA ILE A 469 9.02 12.01 -19.77
C ILE A 469 8.64 10.71 -19.04
N THR A 470 8.77 9.56 -19.70
CA THR A 470 8.50 8.23 -19.13
C THR A 470 9.37 7.97 -17.90
N ALA A 471 10.67 8.27 -17.95
CA ALA A 471 11.58 8.13 -16.81
C ALA A 471 11.15 8.99 -15.60
N LEU A 472 10.85 10.27 -15.83
CA LEU A 472 10.36 11.16 -14.77
C LEU A 472 9.02 10.71 -14.17
N ARG A 473 8.14 10.15 -15.01
CA ARG A 473 6.84 9.63 -14.57
C ARG A 473 6.94 8.37 -13.74
N LEU A 474 7.94 7.50 -14.01
CA LEU A 474 8.25 6.35 -13.15
C LEU A 474 8.65 6.81 -11.75
N GLU A 475 9.56 7.77 -11.64
CA GLU A 475 9.99 8.32 -10.34
C GLU A 475 8.81 8.90 -9.56
N ARG A 476 7.88 9.56 -10.26
CA ARG A 476 6.71 10.17 -9.64
C ARG A 476 5.73 9.16 -9.06
N LEU A 477 5.80 7.86 -9.36
CA LEU A 477 4.84 6.86 -8.86
C LEU A 477 4.71 6.87 -7.33
N VAL A 478 5.74 7.33 -6.61
CA VAL A 478 5.77 7.39 -5.15
C VAL A 478 5.88 8.82 -4.59
N LEU A 479 5.92 9.84 -5.45
CA LEU A 479 6.06 11.26 -5.07
C LEU A 479 4.73 12.00 -4.97
#